data_AF-A0A9D5S3Y3-F1
#
_entry.id   AF-A0A9D5S3Y3-F1
#
_cell.length_a   1.000
_cell.length_b   1.000
_cell.length_c   1.000
_cell.angle_alpha   90.00
_cell.angle_beta   90.00
_cell.angle_gamma   90.00
#
_symmetry.space_group_name_H-M   'P 1'
#
loop_
_entity.id
_entity.type
_entity.pdbx_description
1 polymer ?
#
loop_
_entity_poly.entity_id
_entity_poly.type
_entity_poly.pdbx_seq_one_letter_code
_entity_poly.pdbx_strand_id
1 'polypeptide(L)' 'MASEIRNPELWQDGRLKIDWVKHHMPLLNGLEEEFRNTLPFKGLKIALSVHLEAKTAYLCEV' A
#
# COMPACT_ATOMS: atom_id res chain seq x y z
N MET A 1 -1.29 18.55 3.48
CA MET A 1 0.14 18.31 3.18
C MET A 1 0.23 17.94 1.71
N ALA A 2 1.21 18.48 0.98
CA ALA A 2 1.46 18.09 -0.39
C ALA A 2 2.55 17.01 -0.41
N SER A 3 2.37 15.98 -1.24
CA SER A 3 3.40 14.96 -1.48
C SER A 3 4.35 15.44 -2.57
N GLU A 4 5.64 15.14 -2.44
CA GLU A 4 6.65 15.40 -3.48
C GLU A 4 6.79 14.16 -4.36
N ILE A 5 6.20 14.20 -5.56
CA ILE A 5 6.14 13.08 -6.50
C ILE A 5 6.47 13.60 -7.90
N ARG A 6 7.30 12.88 -8.65
CA ARG A 6 7.81 13.30 -9.97
C ARG A 6 6.69 13.54 -11.01
N ASN A 7 5.72 12.65 -11.11
CA ASN A 7 4.60 12.77 -12.06
C ASN A 7 3.34 12.05 -11.51
N PRO A 8 2.37 12.80 -10.95
CA PRO A 8 1.13 12.24 -10.42
C PRO A 8 0.21 11.56 -11.47
N GLU A 9 0.31 11.94 -12.75
CA GLU A 9 -0.57 11.42 -13.80
C GLU A 9 -0.37 9.92 -14.09
N LEU A 10 0.75 9.34 -13.64
CA LEU A 10 1.06 7.91 -13.79
C LEU A 10 0.30 7.01 -12.79
N TRP A 11 -0.61 7.56 -12.00
CA TRP A 11 -1.31 6.81 -10.94
C TRP A 11 -2.13 5.64 -11.47
N GLN A 12 -2.68 5.73 -12.69
CA GLN A 12 -3.48 4.66 -13.30
C GLN A 12 -2.61 3.41 -13.55
N ASP A 13 -1.44 3.60 -14.15
CA ASP A 13 -0.46 2.52 -14.33
C ASP A 13 0.06 1.98 -13.00
N GLY A 14 0.23 2.87 -12.01
CA GLY A 14 0.58 2.50 -10.64
C GLY A 14 -0.48 1.58 -10.02
N ARG A 15 -1.77 1.92 -10.15
CA ARG A 15 -2.89 1.12 -9.66
C ARG A 15 -2.91 -0.26 -10.28
N LEU A 16 -2.73 -0.37 -11.60
CA LEU A 16 -2.66 -1.65 -12.30
C LEU A 16 -1.54 -2.55 -11.74
N LYS A 17 -0.37 -1.97 -11.43
CA LYS A 17 0.75 -2.71 -10.83
C LYS A 17 0.43 -3.15 -9.39
N ILE A 18 -0.22 -2.30 -8.59
CA ILE A 18 -0.63 -2.64 -7.23
C ILE A 18 -1.67 -3.75 -7.25
N ASP A 19 -2.66 -3.67 -8.15
CA ASP A 19 -3.68 -4.72 -8.32
C ASP A 19 -3.04 -6.05 -8.71
N TRP A 20 -2.09 -6.03 -9.65
CA TRP A 20 -1.34 -7.24 -9.98
C TRP A 20 -0.63 -7.82 -8.76
N VAL A 21 0.08 -6.98 -7.98
CA VAL A 21 0.77 -7.43 -6.76
C VAL A 21 -0.20 -8.02 -5.73
N LYS A 22 -1.38 -7.42 -5.53
CA LYS A 22 -2.42 -7.95 -4.64
C LYS A 22 -2.86 -9.37 -5.00
N HIS A 23 -2.99 -9.68 -6.29
CA HIS A 23 -3.30 -11.04 -6.73
C HIS A 23 -2.18 -12.07 -6.43
N HIS A 24 -0.95 -11.60 -6.23
CA HIS A 24 0.25 -12.45 -6.08
C HIS A 24 0.93 -12.40 -4.70
N MET A 25 0.39 -11.65 -3.72
CA MET A 25 0.97 -11.53 -2.37
C MET A 25 0.01 -12.06 -1.28
N PRO A 26 -0.15 -13.40 -1.15
CA PRO A 26 -1.15 -14.00 -0.26
C PRO A 26 -0.97 -13.64 1.22
N LEU A 27 0.26 -13.39 1.67
CA LEU A 27 0.53 -12.97 3.06
C LEU A 27 -0.10 -11.61 3.37
N LEU A 28 0.09 -10.63 2.49
CA LEU A 28 -0.50 -9.30 2.68
C LEU A 28 -2.02 -9.35 2.55
N ASN A 29 -2.57 -10.21 1.69
CA ASN A 29 -4.00 -10.41 1.59
C ASN A 29 -4.61 -10.92 2.90
N GLY A 30 -3.94 -11.88 3.56
CA GLY A 30 -4.37 -12.38 4.86
C GLY A 30 -4.33 -11.30 5.96
N LEU A 31 -3.27 -10.48 5.97
CA LEU A 31 -3.19 -9.34 6.88
C LEU A 31 -4.28 -8.29 6.58
N GLU A 32 -4.60 -8.02 5.32
CA GLU A 32 -5.68 -7.09 4.93
C GLU A 32 -7.04 -7.53 5.47
N GLU A 33 -7.32 -8.83 5.40
CA GLU A 33 -8.56 -9.41 5.92
C GLU A 33 -8.65 -9.30 7.45
N GLU A 34 -7.56 -9.59 8.14
CA GLU A 34 -7.48 -9.45 9.60
C GLU A 34 -7.59 -7.97 10.03
N PHE A 35 -6.78 -7.09 9.43
CA PHE A 35 -6.61 -5.71 9.86
C PHE A 35 -7.84 -4.85 9.56
N ARG A 36 -8.62 -5.20 8.53
CA ARG A 36 -9.93 -4.60 8.28
C ARG A 36 -10.88 -4.73 9.47
N ASN A 37 -10.74 -5.80 10.25
CA ASN A 37 -11.56 -6.06 11.43
C ASN A 37 -10.89 -5.56 12.72
N THR A 38 -9.58 -5.77 12.88
CA THR A 38 -8.87 -5.47 14.13
C THR A 38 -8.39 -4.02 14.24
N LEU A 39 -8.23 -3.33 13.11
CA LEU A 39 -7.75 -1.94 13.00
C LEU A 39 -6.51 -1.66 13.88
N PRO A 40 -5.44 -2.46 13.77
CA PRO A 40 -4.33 -2.46 14.75
C PRO A 40 -3.57 -1.14 14.78
N PHE A 41 -3.65 -0.36 13.70
CA PHE A 41 -2.96 0.92 13.55
C PHE A 41 -3.82 2.14 13.89
N LYS A 42 -5.07 1.94 14.37
CA LYS A 42 -5.98 3.05 14.67
C LYS A 42 -5.37 4.01 15.69
N GLY A 43 -5.21 5.27 15.28
CA GLY A 43 -4.66 6.34 16.11
C GLY A 43 -3.13 6.44 16.10
N LEU A 44 -2.43 5.55 15.38
CA LEU A 44 -0.98 5.63 15.20
C LEU A 44 -0.61 6.47 13.98
N LYS A 45 0.56 7.12 14.06
CA LYS A 45 1.23 7.73 12.90
C LYS A 45 2.44 6.87 12.56
N ILE A 46 2.44 6.31 11.36
CA ILE A 46 3.47 5.38 10.90
C ILE A 46 4.32 6.08 9.85
N ALA A 47 5.64 5.92 9.93
CA ALA A 47 6.59 6.37 8.92
C ALA A 47 7.35 5.16 8.37
N LEU A 48 7.61 5.16 7.07
CA LEU A 48 8.30 4.08 6.37
C LEU A 48 9.42 4.67 5.50
N SER A 49 10.61 4.08 5.59
CA SER A 49 11.78 4.45 4.77
C SER A 49 12.34 3.20 4.10
N VAL A 50 11.72 2.81 3.00
CA VAL A 50 12.10 1.66 2.18
C VAL A 50 11.94 2.01 0.69
N HIS A 51 12.42 1.15 -0.20
CA HIS A 51 12.21 1.36 -1.63
C HIS A 51 10.73 1.40 -1.98
N LEU A 52 10.31 2.49 -2.64
CA LEU A 52 8.93 2.68 -3.06
C LEU A 52 8.69 1.93 -4.37
N GLU A 53 8.02 0.79 -4.25
CA GLU A 53 7.64 -0.09 -5.35
C GLU A 53 6.16 -0.47 -5.22
N ALA A 54 5.59 -1.16 -6.21
CA ALA A 54 4.18 -1.60 -6.19
C ALA A 54 3.85 -2.47 -4.96
N LYS A 55 4.78 -3.32 -4.51
CA LYS A 55 4.65 -4.13 -3.28
C LYS A 55 4.64 -3.31 -2.00
N THR A 56 5.44 -2.24 -1.95
CA THR A 56 5.45 -1.31 -0.82
C THR A 56 4.17 -0.47 -0.82
N ALA A 57 3.67 -0.08 -2.00
CA ALA A 57 2.38 0.58 -2.12
C ALA A 57 1.24 -0.32 -1.66
N TYR A 58 1.24 -1.61 -2.03
CA TYR A 58 0.23 -2.55 -1.55
C TYR A 58 0.33 -2.75 -0.02
N LEU A 59 1.53 -2.88 0.54
CA LEU A 59 1.73 -2.93 2.00
C LEU A 59 1.10 -1.72 2.72
N CYS A 60 1.14 -0.53 2.12
CA CYS A 60 0.53 0.67 2.71
C CYS A 60 -1.00 0.74 2.58
N GLU A 61 -1.63 -0.14 1.79
CA GLU A 61 -3.09 -0.25 1.66
C GLU A 61 -3.71 -1.29 2.61
N VAL A 62 -2.87 -2.13 3.23
CA VAL A 62 -3.23 -3.19 4.20
C VAL A 62 -3.38 -2.61 5.61
#